data_AF-A0A497PDF2-F1
#
_entry.id   AF-A0A497PDF2-F1
#
_cell.length_a   1.000
_cell.length_b   1.000
_cell.length_c   1.000
_cell.angle_alpha   90.00
_cell.angle_beta   90.00
_cell.angle_gamma   90.00
#
_symmetry.space_group_name_H-M   'P 1'
#
loop_
_entity.id
_entity.type
_entity.pdbx_description
1 polymer ?
#
loop_
_entity_poly.entity_id
_entity_poly.type
_entity_poly.pdbx_seq_one_letter_code
_entity_poly.pdbx_strand_id
1 'polypeptide(L)'
;MSQNLGKYEIDNNRIVSKRTHEPIPDDEPVFILRARDRLAIQCLSTYISFCLNDNHRQGAIARALEFNDWKHYHPDLIVEPGEDT
;
A
#
# COMPACT_ATOMS: atom_id res chain seq x y z
N MET A 1 14.57 3.69 12.73
CA MET A 1 14.78 2.77 11.58
C MET A 1 13.86 3.24 10.46
N SER A 2 14.38 3.63 9.29
CA SER A 2 13.53 4.00 8.15
C SER A 2 13.00 2.72 7.51
N GLN A 3 11.69 2.49 7.61
CA GLN A 3 11.03 1.42 6.85
C GLN A 3 10.83 1.92 5.42
N ASN A 4 11.31 1.15 4.44
CA ASN A 4 11.13 1.48 3.04
C ASN A 4 9.69 1.17 2.59
N LEU A 5 8.79 2.17 2.63
CA LEU A 5 7.40 2.07 2.18
C LEU A 5 7.26 2.40 0.67
N GLY A 6 8.30 2.13 -0.12
CA GLY A 6 8.36 2.52 -1.52
C GLY A 6 8.50 4.04 -1.67
N LYS A 7 7.44 4.70 -2.16
CA LYS A 7 7.39 6.16 -2.42
C LYS A 7 7.43 7.02 -1.16
N TYR A 8 7.14 6.43 -0.01
CA TYR A 8 7.06 7.11 1.28
C TYR A 8 8.08 6.54 2.27
N GLU A 9 8.38 7.32 3.29
CA GLU A 9 9.13 6.93 4.48
C GLU A 9 8.46 7.49 5.74
N ILE A 10 8.89 7.01 6.90
CA ILE A 10 8.49 7.60 8.18
C ILE A 10 9.65 8.44 8.69
N ASP A 11 9.40 9.75 8.84
CA ASP A 11 10.33 10.70 9.45
C ASP A 11 9.60 11.51 10.52
N ASN A 12 10.19 11.61 11.71
CA ASN A 12 9.63 12.32 12.87
C ASN A 12 8.14 12.02 13.14
N ASN A 13 7.74 10.74 13.11
CA ASN A 13 6.36 10.25 13.26
C ASN A 13 5.37 10.72 12.19
N ARG A 14 5.85 11.18 11.03
CA ARG A 14 5.02 11.58 9.89
C ARG A 14 5.33 10.73 8.67
N ILE A 15 4.33 10.51 7.82
CA ILE A 15 4.54 9.89 6.50
C ILE A 15 5.09 10.97 5.58
N VAL A 16 6.29 10.78 5.04
CA VAL A 16 6.98 11.74 4.18
C VAL A 16 7.15 11.17 2.78
N SER A 17 6.85 11.99 1.78
CA SER A 17 7.13 11.66 0.38
C SER A 17 8.63 11.68 0.13
N LYS A 18 9.22 10.56 -0.30
CA LYS A 18 10.66 10.50 -0.64
C LYS A 18 11.06 11.38 -1.82
N ARG A 19 10.08 11.75 -2.65
CA ARG A 19 10.31 12.57 -3.85
C ARG A 19 10.37 14.06 -3.52
N THR A 20 9.49 14.53 -2.63
CA THR A 20 9.34 15.95 -2.31
C THR A 20 9.93 16.32 -0.96
N HIS A 21 10.21 15.33 -0.11
CA HIS A 21 10.58 15.50 1.30
C HIS A 21 9.53 16.26 2.13
N GLU A 22 8.30 16.32 1.63
CA GLU A 22 7.18 16.94 2.31
C GLU A 22 6.37 15.88 3.06
N PRO A 23 5.98 16.15 4.32
CA PRO A 23 5.06 15.30 5.05
C PRO A 23 3.67 15.35 4.42
N ILE A 24 2.94 14.23 4.48
CA ILE A 24 1.50 14.23 4.21
C ILE A 24 0.84 15.19 5.23
N PRO A 25 -0.05 16.10 4.79
CA PRO A 25 -0.79 17.00 5.68
C PRO A 25 -1.54 16.24 6.77
N ASP A 26 -1.60 16.82 7.97
CA ASP A 26 -2.23 16.16 9.13
C ASP A 26 -3.76 16.06 9.00
N ASP A 27 -4.36 16.87 8.13
CA ASP A 27 -5.78 16.89 7.78
C ASP A 27 -6.11 16.06 6.53
N GLU A 28 -5.11 15.47 5.86
CA GLU A 28 -5.32 14.58 4.73
C GLU A 28 -5.63 13.15 5.23
N PRO A 29 -6.83 12.61 4.97
CA PRO A 29 -7.14 11.24 5.35
C PRO A 29 -6.29 10.25 4.54
N VAL A 30 -5.54 9.40 5.24
CA VAL A 30 -4.68 8.38 4.64
C VAL A 30 -5.34 7.00 4.72
N PHE A 31 -5.29 6.25 3.61
CA PHE A 31 -5.70 4.85 3.54
C PHE A 31 -4.50 3.95 3.25
N ILE A 32 -4.27 2.94 4.09
CA ILE A 32 -3.13 2.01 3.98
C ILE A 32 -3.65 0.60 3.71
N LEU A 33 -3.16 -0.03 2.64
CA LEU A 33 -3.38 -1.45 2.36
C LEU A 33 -2.15 -2.25 2.77
N ARG A 34 -2.33 -3.33 3.52
CA ARG A 34 -1.26 -4.27 3.88
C ARG A 34 -1.45 -5.58 3.13
N ALA A 35 -0.35 -6.24 2.76
CA ALA A 35 -0.41 -7.52 2.06
C ALA A 35 -1.10 -8.62 2.90
N ARG A 36 -1.06 -8.51 4.23
CA ARG A 36 -1.80 -9.40 5.13
C ARG A 36 -3.32 -9.24 5.12
N ASP A 37 -3.83 -8.10 4.65
CA ASP A 37 -5.27 -7.84 4.67
C ASP A 37 -5.93 -8.67 3.55
N ARG A 38 -6.90 -9.51 3.91
CA ARG A 38 -7.55 -10.47 2.99
C ARG A 38 -8.07 -9.77 1.72
N LEU A 39 -8.67 -8.59 1.87
CA LEU A 39 -9.31 -7.84 0.80
C LEU A 39 -8.37 -6.91 0.00
N ALA A 40 -7.09 -6.79 0.38
CA ALA A 40 -6.20 -5.80 -0.25
C ALA A 40 -6.01 -5.99 -1.77
N ILE A 41 -5.99 -7.24 -2.25
CA ILE A 41 -5.86 -7.52 -3.68
C ILE A 41 -7.12 -7.09 -4.42
N GLN A 42 -8.31 -7.43 -3.90
CA GLN A 42 -9.57 -6.97 -4.50
C GLN A 42 -9.63 -5.44 -4.58
N CYS A 43 -9.27 -4.74 -3.50
CA CYS A 43 -9.21 -3.28 -3.49
C CYS A 43 -8.24 -2.73 -4.55
N LEU A 44 -7.03 -3.30 -4.67
CA LEU A 44 -6.06 -2.89 -5.68
C LEU A 44 -6.56 -3.16 -7.10
N SER A 45 -7.16 -4.32 -7.37
CA SER A 45 -7.73 -4.64 -8.68
C SER A 45 -8.81 -3.65 -9.09
N THR A 46 -9.69 -3.28 -8.17
CA THR A 46 -10.71 -2.25 -8.41
C THR A 46 -10.06 -0.89 -8.67
N TYR A 47 -9.07 -0.48 -7.87
CA TYR A 47 -8.33 0.77 -8.07
C TYR A 47 -7.64 0.83 -9.45
N ILE A 48 -6.98 -0.26 -9.86
CA ILE A 48 -6.33 -0.39 -11.16
C ILE A 48 -7.32 -0.17 -12.31
N SER A 49 -8.56 -0.67 -12.18
CA SER A 49 -9.58 -0.53 -13.21
C SER A 49 -10.00 0.94 -13.46
N PHE A 50 -9.82 1.81 -12.47
CA PHE A 50 -10.12 3.24 -12.58
C PHE A 50 -8.92 4.09 -13.04
N CYS A 51 -7.73 3.51 -13.16
CA CYS A 51 -6.54 4.26 -13.59
C CYS A 51 -6.67 4.66 -15.06
N LEU A 52 -6.46 5.94 -15.39
CA LEU A 52 -6.46 6.44 -16.77
C LEU A 52 -5.06 6.55 -17.37
N ASN A 53 -4.05 6.76 -16.52
CA ASN A 53 -2.65 6.87 -16.94
C ASN A 53 -1.97 5.49 -16.92
N ASP A 54 -1.37 5.08 -18.03
CA ASP A 54 -0.80 3.74 -18.16
C ASP A 54 0.44 3.50 -17.29
N ASN A 55 1.31 4.50 -17.13
CA ASN A 55 2.47 4.37 -16.24
C ASN A 55 2.02 4.19 -14.78
N HIS A 56 1.00 4.94 -14.37
CA HIS A 56 0.43 4.80 -13.02
C HIS A 56 -0.26 3.45 -12.84
N ARG A 57 -1.03 3.00 -13.85
CA ARG A 57 -1.68 1.69 -13.89
C ARG A 57 -0.65 0.56 -13.75
N GLN A 58 0.46 0.61 -14.49
CA GLN A 58 1.53 -0.38 -14.41
C GLN A 58 2.17 -0.43 -13.03
N GLY A 59 2.41 0.73 -12.40
CA GLY A 59 2.90 0.77 -11.02
C GLY A 59 1.95 0.13 -10.01
N ALA A 60 0.64 0.35 -10.17
CA ALA A 60 -0.37 -0.29 -9.34
C ALA A 60 -0.48 -1.80 -9.60
N ILE A 61 -0.35 -2.25 -10.85
CA ILE A 61 -0.30 -3.68 -11.22
C ILE A 61 0.91 -4.37 -10.57
N ALA A 62 2.11 -3.77 -10.68
CA ALA A 62 3.31 -4.31 -10.05
C ALA A 62 3.12 -4.50 -8.54
N ARG A 63 2.51 -3.52 -7.86
CA ARG A 63 2.19 -3.62 -6.43
C ARG A 63 1.18 -4.72 -6.12
N ALA A 64 0.17 -4.93 -6.97
CA ALA A 64 -0.79 -6.02 -6.80
C ALA A 64 -0.13 -7.39 -6.94
N LEU A 65 0.84 -7.54 -7.84
CA LEU A 65 1.65 -8.75 -7.97
C LEU A 65 2.50 -9.00 -6.73
N GLU A 66 3.19 -7.98 -6.21
CA GLU A 66 3.94 -8.09 -4.94
C GLU A 66 3.05 -8.56 -3.78
N PHE A 67 1.80 -8.07 -3.71
CA PHE A 67 0.83 -8.50 -2.70
C PHE A 67 0.45 -9.97 -2.90
N ASN A 68 0.16 -10.37 -4.14
CA ASN A 68 -0.20 -11.75 -4.46
C ASN A 68 0.94 -12.73 -4.13
N ASP A 69 2.17 -12.40 -4.49
CA ASP A 69 3.35 -13.21 -4.20
C ASP A 69 3.55 -13.33 -2.69
N TRP A 70 3.46 -12.21 -1.96
CA TRP A 70 3.59 -12.24 -0.50
C TRP A 70 2.52 -13.13 0.15
N LYS A 71 1.25 -13.03 -0.28
CA LYS A 71 0.17 -13.88 0.24
C LYS A 71 0.39 -15.35 -0.07
N HIS A 72 0.93 -15.67 -1.25
CA HIS A 72 1.24 -17.04 -1.64
C HIS A 72 2.28 -17.67 -0.72
N TYR A 73 3.31 -16.92 -0.34
CA TYR A 73 4.37 -17.41 0.56
C TYR A 73 4.05 -17.28 2.06
N HIS A 74 3.02 -16.51 2.43
CA HIS A 74 2.62 -16.26 3.83
C HIS A 74 1.10 -16.41 4.07
N PRO A 75 0.48 -17.55 3.72
CA PRO A 75 -0.97 -17.72 3.81
C PRO A 75 -1.49 -17.72 5.26
N ASP A 76 -0.66 -18.08 6.22
CA ASP A 76 -0.95 -18.13 7.66
C ASP A 76 -1.05 -16.75 8.31
N LEU A 77 -0.48 -15.71 7.68
CA LEU A 77 -0.48 -14.35 8.20
C LEU A 77 -1.68 -13.51 7.72
N ILE A 78 -2.57 -14.10 6.90
CA ILE A 78 -3.70 -13.39 6.29
C ILE A 78 -4.83 -13.20 7.31
N VAL A 79 -5.27 -11.95 7.47
CA VAL A 79 -6.29 -11.54 8.44
C VAL A 79 -7.40 -10.72 7.76
N GLU A 80 -8.59 -10.68 8.36
CA GLU A 80 -9.60 -9.70 7.95
C GLU A 80 -9.18 -8.29 8.38
N PRO A 81 -9.47 -7.26 7.57
CA PRO A 81 -9.21 -5.88 7.96
C PRO A 81 -10.01 -5.52 9.23
N GLY A 82 -9.33 -5.02 10.27
CA GLY A 82 -9.96 -4.58 11.52
C GLY A 82 -10.25 -5.69 12.53
N GLU A 83 -9.87 -6.93 12.25
CA GLU A 83 -9.78 -7.95 13.31
C GLU A 83 -8.53 -7.69 14.16
N ASP A 84 -8.76 -7.26 15.41
CA ASP A 84 -7.73 -7.17 16.44
C ASP A 84 -7.34 -8.58 16.88
N THR A 85 -6.38 -9.20 16.18
CA THR A 85 -5.64 -10.38 16.67
C THR A 85 -4.34 -9.95 17.33
#